data_AF-A0AAV6XV11-F1
#
_entry.id   AF-A0AAV6XV11-F1
#
_cell.length_a   1.000
_cell.length_b   1.000
_cell.length_c   1.000
_cell.angle_alpha   90.00
_cell.angle_beta   90.00
_cell.angle_gamma   90.00
#
_symmetry.space_group_name_H-M   'P 1'
#
loop_
_entity.id
_entity.type
_entity.pdbx_description
1 polymer ?
#
loop_
_entity_poly.entity_id
_entity_poly.type
_entity_poly.pdbx_seq_one_letter_code
_entity_poly.pdbx_strand_id
1 'polypeptide(L)'
;MVVADDFVFPGLNIPGNTSNPLGSRVTTVNVNQLTGLNTLGISVVRIGYAPYGLNPPHTHPRATEVLRVLEGTLYVGFVTSNPADPNKKNKLFTKYLNCGDIFVFP
;
A
#
# COMPACT_ATOMS: atom_id res chain seq x y z
N MET A 1 -26.75 6.94 -17.40
CA MET A 1 -26.14 8.27 -17.18
C MET A 1 -25.23 8.14 -15.97
N VAL A 2 -24.06 8.77 -16.00
CA VAL A 2 -23.08 8.74 -14.91
C VAL A 2 -23.51 9.69 -13.78
N VAL A 3 -23.30 9.30 -12.53
CA VAL A 3 -23.69 10.05 -11.31
C VAL A 3 -22.53 10.12 -10.29
N ALA A 4 -22.68 10.93 -9.24
CA ALA A 4 -21.64 11.09 -8.21
C ALA A 4 -21.25 9.77 -7.52
N ASP A 5 -22.23 8.89 -7.30
CA ASP A 5 -22.01 7.59 -6.65
C ASP A 5 -21.09 6.65 -7.45
N ASP A 6 -20.95 6.87 -8.77
CA ASP A 6 -20.00 6.11 -9.60
C ASP A 6 -18.53 6.44 -9.28
N PHE A 7 -18.28 7.52 -8.52
CA PHE A 7 -16.95 8.03 -8.18
C PHE A 7 -16.62 8.01 -6.68
N VAL A 8 -17.49 7.42 -5.84
CA VAL A 8 -17.29 7.36 -4.39
C VAL A 8 -17.20 5.91 -3.91
N PHE A 9 -16.16 5.61 -3.13
CA PHE A 9 -16.05 4.33 -2.40
C PHE A 9 -16.10 4.59 -0.88
N PRO A 10 -17.23 4.35 -0.20
CA PRO A 10 -17.32 4.48 1.24
C PRO A 10 -16.65 3.30 1.96
N GLY A 11 -16.29 3.47 3.24
CA GLY A 11 -15.89 2.35 4.11
C GLY A 11 -14.39 2.16 4.31
N LEU A 12 -13.52 2.91 3.62
CA LEU A 12 -12.08 2.91 3.93
C LEU A 12 -11.76 3.46 5.33
N ASN A 13 -12.70 4.14 5.99
CA ASN A 13 -12.57 4.51 7.40
C ASN A 13 -12.72 3.32 8.36
N ILE A 14 -13.34 2.22 7.92
CA ILE A 14 -13.59 1.04 8.75
C ILE A 14 -12.35 0.14 8.75
N PRO A 15 -11.74 -0.14 9.91
CA PRO A 15 -10.59 -1.04 10.00
C PRO A 15 -10.96 -2.46 9.54
N GLY A 16 -10.08 -3.08 8.75
CA GLY A 16 -10.21 -4.49 8.40
C GLY A 16 -9.83 -5.41 9.57
N ASN A 17 -10.33 -6.66 9.56
CA ASN A 17 -10.01 -7.64 10.59
C ASN A 17 -8.54 -8.12 10.50
N THR A 18 -7.73 -7.74 11.51
CA THR A 18 -6.32 -8.11 11.65
C THR A 18 -6.09 -9.35 12.51
N SER A 19 -7.14 -10.01 13.02
CA SER A 19 -7.07 -11.28 13.76
C SER A 19 -6.81 -12.45 12.80
N ASN A 20 -5.64 -12.43 12.16
CA ASN A 20 -5.16 -13.44 11.24
C ASN A 20 -3.64 -13.63 11.42
N PRO A 21 -3.02 -14.69 10.88
CA PRO A 21 -1.61 -15.00 11.14
C PRO A 21 -0.61 -13.91 10.74
N LEU A 22 -0.97 -13.03 9.80
CA LEU A 22 -0.12 -11.92 9.38
C LEU A 22 -0.27 -10.69 10.27
N GLY A 23 -1.33 -10.62 11.09
CA GLY A 23 -1.63 -9.43 11.89
C GLY A 23 -1.93 -8.19 11.02
N SER A 24 -2.23 -8.36 9.73
CA SER A 24 -2.46 -7.25 8.81
C SER A 24 -3.67 -7.51 7.92
N ARG A 25 -4.27 -6.45 7.39
CA ARG A 25 -5.40 -6.54 6.45
C ARG A 25 -5.34 -5.42 5.43
N VAL A 26 -5.27 -5.80 4.15
CA VAL A 26 -5.38 -4.89 3.02
C VAL A 26 -6.86 -4.81 2.58
N THR A 27 -7.38 -3.60 2.49
CA THR A 27 -8.68 -3.27 1.86
C THR A 27 -8.38 -2.50 0.58
N THR A 28 -8.65 -3.12 -0.57
CA THR A 28 -8.30 -2.58 -1.89
C THR A 28 -9.44 -1.78 -2.52
N VAL A 29 -9.10 -0.68 -3.19
CA VAL A 29 -10.00 0.10 -4.05
C VAL A 29 -9.32 0.32 -5.39
N ASN A 30 -9.48 -0.66 -6.28
CA ASN A 30 -9.09 -0.56 -7.68
C ASN A 30 -10.33 -0.49 -8.57
N VAL A 31 -10.14 -0.52 -9.90
CA VAL A 31 -11.22 -0.43 -10.89
C VAL A 31 -12.35 -1.45 -10.69
N ASN A 32 -12.07 -2.59 -10.06
CA ASN A 32 -13.08 -3.61 -9.76
C ASN A 32 -13.98 -3.25 -8.57
N GLN A 33 -13.53 -2.36 -7.68
CA GLN A 33 -14.32 -1.85 -6.55
C GLN A 33 -14.94 -0.48 -6.83
N LEU A 34 -14.28 0.34 -7.64
CA LEU A 34 -14.74 1.67 -8.02
C LEU A 34 -14.55 1.86 -9.52
N THR A 35 -15.62 1.63 -10.28
CA THR A 35 -15.62 1.69 -11.75
C THR A 35 -15.24 3.07 -12.28
N GLY A 36 -15.53 4.14 -11.53
CA GLY A 36 -15.07 5.50 -11.82
C GLY A 36 -13.56 5.69 -11.89
N LEU A 37 -12.76 4.71 -11.43
CA LEU A 37 -11.29 4.71 -11.61
C LEU A 37 -10.83 4.28 -13.00
N ASN A 38 -11.72 3.71 -13.82
CA ASN A 38 -11.36 3.24 -15.14
C ASN A 38 -10.73 4.37 -15.95
N THR A 39 -9.64 4.08 -16.66
CA THR A 39 -8.80 5.02 -17.45
C THR A 39 -8.06 6.13 -16.68
N LEU A 40 -8.27 6.31 -15.37
CA LEU A 40 -7.65 7.41 -14.60
C LEU A 40 -6.24 7.12 -14.07
N GLY A 41 -5.75 5.88 -14.18
CA GLY A 41 -4.36 5.54 -13.84
C GLY A 41 -4.03 5.53 -12.34
N ILE A 42 -5.04 5.55 -11.46
CA ILE A 42 -4.86 5.54 -10.01
C ILE A 42 -5.67 4.42 -9.34
N SER A 43 -5.22 3.98 -8.18
CA SER A 43 -5.97 3.13 -7.25
C SER A 43 -5.53 3.44 -5.82
N VAL A 44 -6.29 2.99 -4.83
CA VAL A 44 -6.02 3.25 -3.40
C VAL A 44 -6.18 1.96 -2.61
N VAL A 45 -5.38 1.79 -1.56
CA VAL A 45 -5.59 0.74 -0.57
C VAL A 45 -5.54 1.33 0.83
N ARG A 46 -6.23 0.72 1.78
CA ARG A 46 -5.97 0.90 3.21
C ARG A 46 -5.36 -0.38 3.75
N ILE A 47 -4.30 -0.23 4.54
CA ILE A 47 -3.71 -1.35 5.26
C ILE A 47 -3.88 -1.11 6.75
N GLY A 48 -4.51 -2.07 7.44
CA GLY A 48 -4.54 -2.14 8.90
C GLY A 48 -3.47 -3.10 9.40
N TYR A 49 -2.82 -2.74 10.52
CA TYR A 49 -1.83 -3.57 11.20
C TYR A 49 -2.21 -3.68 12.68
N ALA A 50 -2.25 -4.91 13.20
CA ALA A 50 -2.16 -5.16 14.63
C ALA A 50 -0.71 -4.93 15.10
N PRO A 51 -0.44 -4.82 16.41
CA PRO A 51 0.92 -4.77 16.93
C PRO A 51 1.76 -5.92 16.37
N TYR A 52 2.93 -5.60 15.80
CA TYR A 52 3.85 -6.52 15.14
C TYR A 52 3.30 -7.23 13.89
N GLY A 53 2.15 -6.79 13.36
CA GLY A 53 1.60 -7.26 12.10
C GLY A 53 2.50 -6.92 10.91
N LEU A 54 2.43 -7.74 9.87
CA LEU A 54 3.28 -7.66 8.70
C LEU A 54 2.44 -7.73 7.42
N ASN A 55 2.71 -6.82 6.48
CA ASN A 55 2.39 -7.02 5.09
C ASN A 55 3.65 -7.60 4.44
N PRO A 56 3.68 -8.90 4.07
CA PRO A 56 4.90 -9.58 3.65
C PRO A 56 5.58 -8.92 2.45
N PRO A 57 6.86 -9.23 2.17
CA PRO A 57 7.52 -8.80 0.94
C PRO A 57 6.68 -9.18 -0.30
N HIS A 58 6.32 -8.20 -1.11
CA HIS A 58 5.51 -8.36 -2.31
C HIS A 58 5.93 -7.32 -3.36
N THR A 59 5.32 -7.36 -4.55
CA THR A 59 5.59 -6.43 -5.65
C THR A 59 4.29 -5.91 -6.28
N HIS A 60 4.38 -4.73 -6.88
CA HIS A 60 3.36 -4.19 -7.77
C HIS A 60 3.94 -4.12 -9.20
N PRO A 61 3.61 -5.08 -10.09
CA PRO A 61 4.31 -5.20 -11.38
C PRO A 61 4.00 -4.07 -12.37
N ARG A 62 3.08 -3.15 -12.05
CA ARG A 62 2.56 -2.12 -12.98
C ARG A 62 2.28 -0.78 -12.30
N ALA A 63 2.70 -0.56 -11.05
CA ALA A 63 2.42 0.67 -10.34
C ALA A 63 3.48 0.96 -9.28
N THR A 64 3.78 2.24 -9.11
CA THR A 64 4.50 2.76 -7.94
C THR A 64 3.50 2.98 -6.79
N GLU A 65 3.99 3.01 -5.55
CA GLU A 65 3.16 3.27 -4.36
C GLU A 65 3.68 4.49 -3.61
N VAL A 66 2.75 5.33 -3.15
CA VAL A 66 3.00 6.33 -2.11
C VAL A 66 2.22 5.92 -0.87
N LEU A 67 2.93 5.56 0.20
CA LEU A 67 2.33 5.18 1.48
C LEU A 67 2.38 6.38 2.43
N ARG A 68 1.26 6.65 3.11
CA ARG A 68 1.17 7.61 4.21
C ARG A 68 0.67 6.92 5.47
N VAL A 69 1.34 7.14 6.61
CA VAL A 69 0.87 6.62 7.90
C VAL A 69 -0.24 7.51 8.45
N LEU A 70 -1.41 6.93 8.72
CA LEU A 70 -2.54 7.65 9.32
C LEU A 70 -2.55 7.57 10.86
N GLU A 71 -1.97 6.51 11.42
CA GLU A 71 -1.92 6.26 12.87
C GLU A 71 -0.76 5.30 13.19
N GLY A 72 -0.14 5.47 14.36
CA GLY A 72 0.93 4.61 14.85
C GLY A 72 2.30 4.85 14.21
N THR A 73 3.15 3.82 14.28
CA THR A 73 4.51 3.80 13.71
C THR A 73 4.66 2.54 12.87
N LEU A 74 5.27 2.65 11.69
CA LEU A 74 5.44 1.54 10.76
C LEU A 74 6.88 1.46 10.25
N TYR A 75 7.47 0.27 10.29
CA TYR A 75 8.76 0.00 9.63
C TYR A 75 8.51 -0.44 8.19
N VAL A 76 9.00 0.33 7.22
CA VAL A 76 8.79 0.08 5.79
C VAL A 76 10.11 -0.03 5.04
N GLY A 77 10.09 -0.64 3.86
CA GLY A 77 11.23 -0.59 2.96
C GLY A 77 11.02 -1.31 1.64
N PHE A 78 11.89 -1.02 0.67
CA PHE A 78 11.96 -1.74 -0.60
C PHE A 78 13.39 -2.23 -0.86
N VAL A 79 13.50 -3.28 -1.66
CA VAL A 79 14.79 -3.82 -2.12
C VAL A 79 14.98 -3.48 -3.60
N THR A 80 16.18 -3.03 -3.97
CA THR A 80 16.50 -2.86 -5.39
C THR A 80 16.60 -4.21 -6.08
N SER A 81 16.34 -4.24 -7.38
CA SER A 81 16.64 -5.37 -8.26
C SER A 81 17.66 -4.96 -9.33
N ASN A 82 18.23 -5.94 -10.03
CA ASN A 82 19.04 -5.76 -11.24
C ASN A 82 20.14 -4.69 -11.14
N PRO A 83 21.11 -4.85 -10.21
CA PRO A 83 22.24 -3.93 -10.15
C PRO A 83 23.03 -3.96 -11.48
N ALA A 84 23.42 -2.79 -11.98
CA ALA A 84 24.21 -2.66 -13.22
C ALA A 84 25.58 -3.35 -13.14
N ASP A 85 26.12 -3.47 -11.92
CA ASP A 85 27.32 -4.24 -11.63
C ASP A 85 26.91 -5.61 -11.07
N PRO A 86 27.23 -6.73 -11.75
CA PRO A 86 26.85 -8.07 -11.33
C PRO A 86 27.47 -8.49 -9.99
N ASN A 87 28.47 -7.77 -9.48
CA ASN A 87 29.07 -8.01 -8.16
C ASN A 87 28.36 -7.26 -7.04
N LYS A 88 27.42 -6.35 -7.34
CA LYS A 88 26.65 -5.65 -6.32
C LYS A 88 25.46 -6.48 -5.89
N LYS A 89 25.19 -6.49 -4.58
CA LYS A 89 24.00 -7.10 -4.00
C LYS A 89 22.81 -6.13 -4.09
N ASN A 90 21.60 -6.67 -4.09
CA ASN A 90 20.37 -5.90 -3.91
C ASN A 90 20.45 -5.11 -2.59
N LYS A 91 20.12 -3.81 -2.64
CA LYS A 91 20.18 -2.91 -1.49
C LYS A 91 18.78 -2.76 -0.89
N LEU A 92 18.68 -2.88 0.43
CA LEU A 92 17.50 -2.54 1.21
C LEU A 92 17.50 -1.05 1.55
N PHE A 93 16.41 -0.36 1.25
CA PHE A 93 16.11 0.99 1.72
C PHE A 93 14.95 0.90 2.70
N THR A 94 15.12 1.43 3.91
CA THR A 94 14.15 1.24 4.98
C THR A 94 14.14 2.38 5.99
N LYS A 95 12.99 2.60 6.64
CA LYS A 95 12.79 3.64 7.65
C LYS A 95 11.62 3.28 8.57
N TYR A 96 11.67 3.76 9.82
CA TYR A 96 10.48 3.89 10.66
C TYR A 96 9.74 5.18 10.30
N LEU A 97 8.47 5.06 9.94
CA LEU A 97 7.55 6.17 9.68
C LEU A 97 6.64 6.38 10.90
N ASN A 98 6.35 7.63 11.22
CA ASN A 98 5.34 8.03 12.20
C ASN A 98 4.10 8.58 11.50
N CYS A 99 3.02 8.80 12.26
CA CYS A 99 1.81 9.44 11.76
C CYS A 99 2.12 10.72 10.97
N GLY A 100 1.61 10.78 9.74
CA GLY A 100 1.82 11.90 8.81
C GLY A 100 2.97 11.70 7.82
N ASP A 101 3.97 10.87 8.14
CA ASP A 101 5.10 10.59 7.27
C ASP A 101 4.66 9.84 6.00
N ILE A 102 5.43 10.04 4.93
CA ILE A 102 5.25 9.36 3.64
C ILE A 102 6.49 8.56 3.24
N PHE A 103 6.30 7.51 2.44
CA PHE A 103 7.38 6.74 1.82
C PHE A 103 6.96 6.27 0.42
N VAL A 104 7.89 6.30 -0.52
CA VAL A 104 7.64 5.94 -1.93
C VAL A 104 8.27 4.59 -2.24
N PHE A 105 7.50 3.72 -2.88
CA PHE A 105 7.96 2.46 -3.46
C PHE A 105 8.02 2.61 -4.99
N PRO A 106 9.20 2.44 -5.61
CA PRO A 106 9.37 2.50 -7.07
C PRO A 106 8.72 1.36 -7.84
#